data_AF-A0A381W198-F1
#
_entry.id   AF-A0A381W198-F1
#
_cell.length_a   1.000
_cell.length_b   1.000
_cell.length_c   1.000
_cell.angle_alpha   90.00
_cell.angle_beta   90.00
_cell.angle_gamma   90.00
#
_symmetry.space_group_name_H-M   'P 1'
#
loop_
_entity.id
_entity.type
_entity.pdbx_description
1 polymer ?
#
loop_
_entity_poly.entity_id
_entity_poly.type
_entity_poly.pdbx_seq_one_letter_code
_entity_poly.pdbx_strand_id
1 'polypeptide(L)'
;MKYRSIKQLLILSFLLFIIGCKENPQRHLKLGKWYAQKGLIEEAILEFKEVTRLYPAKVQALSREDFTTLSKAHYNLSLMYTKKGWWEYALKEAETCFELQPIKDHYDLVSLIKQRSALELSSPD
;
A
#
# COMPACT_ATOMS: atom_id res chain seq x y z
N MET A 1 -43.16 1.66 26.78
CA MET A 1 -42.81 2.07 25.39
C MET A 1 -41.41 2.67 25.26
N LYS A 2 -41.03 3.73 26.01
CA LYS A 2 -39.72 4.41 25.89
C LYS A 2 -38.48 3.48 25.96
N TYR A 3 -38.46 2.52 26.88
CA TYR A 3 -37.35 1.56 27.02
C TYR A 3 -37.16 0.61 25.82
N ARG A 4 -38.27 0.24 25.14
CA ARG A 4 -38.24 -0.62 23.95
C ARG A 4 -37.67 0.14 22.74
N SER A 5 -38.02 1.42 22.60
CA SER A 5 -37.46 2.32 21.57
C SER A 5 -35.99 2.65 21.80
N ILE A 6 -35.55 2.84 23.05
CA ILE A 6 -34.13 3.07 23.39
C ILE A 6 -33.29 1.81 23.08
N LYS A 7 -33.78 0.62 23.44
CA LYS A 7 -33.10 -0.64 23.09
C LYS A 7 -32.97 -0.83 21.58
N GLN A 8 -34.02 -0.52 20.81
CA GLN A 8 -33.98 -0.60 19.35
C GLN A 8 -32.98 0.38 18.74
N LEU A 9 -32.90 1.60 19.28
CA LEU A 9 -31.93 2.61 18.83
C LEU A 9 -30.47 2.20 19.14
N LEU A 10 -30.23 1.59 20.30
CA LEU A 10 -28.91 1.06 20.67
C LEU A 10 -28.50 -0.12 19.78
N ILE A 11 -29.42 -1.04 19.48
CA ILE A 11 -29.17 -2.15 18.55
C ILE A 11 -28.89 -1.61 17.14
N LEU A 12 -29.64 -0.61 16.67
CA LEU A 12 -29.41 0.00 15.36
C LEU A 12 -28.08 0.74 15.28
N SER A 13 -27.69 1.46 16.35
CA SER A 13 -26.38 2.12 16.43
C SER A 13 -25.22 1.12 16.43
N PHE A 14 -25.36 0.01 17.16
CA PHE A 14 -24.39 -1.08 17.13
C PHE A 14 -24.32 -1.75 15.74
N LEU A 15 -25.48 -1.92 15.09
CA LEU A 15 -25.59 -2.42 13.72
C LEU A 15 -25.00 -1.48 12.66
N LEU A 16 -24.92 -0.18 12.91
CA LEU A 16 -24.23 0.75 12.01
C LEU A 16 -22.71 0.71 12.23
N PHE A 17 -22.27 0.50 13.47
CA PHE A 17 -20.87 0.49 13.83
C PHE A 17 -20.10 -0.71 13.23
N ILE A 18 -20.68 -1.91 13.27
CA ILE A 18 -20.01 -3.09 12.66
C ILE A 18 -20.02 -3.07 11.11
N ILE A 19 -20.97 -2.36 10.47
CA ILE A 19 -21.04 -2.23 9.01
C ILE A 19 -20.04 -1.17 8.51
N GLY A 20 -19.72 -0.17 9.34
CA GLY A 20 -18.79 0.90 8.99
C GLY A 20 -17.33 0.47 8.79
N CYS A 21 -16.93 -0.70 9.27
CA CYS A 21 -15.54 -1.16 9.27
C CYS A 21 -15.22 -2.09 8.09
N LYS A 22 -15.54 -1.70 6.85
CA LYS A 22 -15.00 -2.37 5.66
C LYS A 22 -13.90 -1.53 5.04
N GLU A 23 -12.67 -1.82 5.43
CA GLU A 23 -11.48 -1.20 4.85
C GLU A 23 -11.37 -1.52 3.35
N ASN A 24 -11.01 -0.50 2.56
CA ASN A 24 -10.91 -0.62 1.11
C ASN A 24 -9.48 -0.28 0.65
N PRO A 25 -8.71 -1.25 0.14
CA PRO A 25 -7.33 -1.03 -0.30
C PRO A 25 -7.17 0.12 -1.31
N GLN A 26 -8.16 0.35 -2.17
CA GLN A 26 -8.10 1.45 -3.14
C GLN A 26 -8.17 2.83 -2.50
N ARG A 27 -8.84 2.96 -1.34
CA ARG A 27 -8.90 4.25 -0.62
C ARG A 27 -7.53 4.59 -0.04
N HIS A 28 -6.88 3.63 0.61
CA HIS A 28 -5.50 3.77 1.07
C HIS A 28 -4.54 4.06 -0.09
N LEU A 29 -4.65 3.35 -1.22
CA LEU A 29 -3.81 3.64 -2.39
C LEU A 29 -3.97 5.08 -2.90
N LYS A 30 -5.19 5.60 -2.94
CA LYS A 30 -5.47 6.99 -3.35
C LYS A 30 -4.93 7.99 -2.33
N LEU A 31 -5.12 7.74 -1.05
CA LEU A 31 -4.68 8.62 0.03
C LEU A 31 -3.14 8.65 0.12
N GLY A 32 -2.48 7.49 0.02
CA GLY A 32 -1.02 7.42 -0.04
C GLY A 32 -0.43 8.17 -1.23
N LYS A 33 -1.07 8.11 -2.40
CA LYS A 33 -0.66 8.92 -3.57
C LYS A 33 -0.79 10.42 -3.30
N TRP A 34 -1.87 10.83 -2.63
CA TRP A 34 -2.06 12.22 -2.25
C TRP A 34 -0.97 12.68 -1.27
N TYR A 35 -0.65 11.89 -0.25
CA TYR A 35 0.47 12.18 0.66
C TYR A 35 1.82 12.26 -0.06
N ALA A 36 2.10 11.31 -0.95
CA ALA A 36 3.32 11.31 -1.75
C ALA A 36 3.45 12.58 -2.62
N GLN A 37 2.35 13.04 -3.23
CA GLN A 37 2.31 14.30 -3.99
C GLN A 37 2.56 15.54 -3.12
N LYS A 38 2.24 15.48 -1.83
CA LYS A 38 2.52 16.54 -0.85
C LYS A 38 3.91 16.46 -0.23
N GLY A 39 4.70 15.44 -0.57
CA GLY A 39 5.99 15.20 0.05
C GLY A 39 5.91 14.64 1.47
N LEU A 40 4.71 14.20 1.89
CA LEU A 40 4.46 13.57 3.18
C LEU A 40 4.82 12.08 3.07
N ILE A 41 6.13 11.81 3.13
CA ILE A 41 6.69 10.50 2.77
C ILE A 41 6.30 9.40 3.77
N GLU A 42 6.31 9.69 5.06
CA GLU A 42 5.97 8.70 6.09
C GLU A 42 4.50 8.30 6.02
N GLU A 43 3.62 9.28 5.86
CA GLU A 43 2.17 9.07 5.72
C GLU A 43 1.86 8.30 4.45
N ALA A 44 2.54 8.61 3.35
CA ALA A 44 2.42 7.83 2.12
C ALA A 44 2.82 6.36 2.33
N ILE A 45 3.94 6.10 3.02
CA ILE A 45 4.38 4.74 3.35
C ILE A 45 3.32 4.01 4.18
N LEU A 46 2.78 4.65 5.22
CA LEU A 46 1.75 4.05 6.07
C LEU A 46 0.53 3.63 5.24
N GLU A 47 0.02 4.52 4.40
CA GLU A 47 -1.14 4.21 3.55
C GLU A 47 -0.86 3.08 2.55
N PHE A 48 0.30 3.09 1.90
CA PHE A 48 0.62 2.00 0.97
C PHE A 48 0.83 0.65 1.68
N LYS A 49 1.36 0.65 2.92
CA LYS A 49 1.44 -0.56 3.75
C LYS A 49 0.06 -1.08 4.16
N GLU A 50 -0.92 -0.21 4.35
CA GLU A 50 -2.29 -0.66 4.61
C GLU A 50 -2.89 -1.38 3.39
N VAL A 51 -2.57 -0.96 2.16
CA VAL A 51 -2.96 -1.71 0.96
C VAL A 51 -2.42 -3.14 1.00
N THR A 52 -1.12 -3.31 1.29
CA THR A 52 -0.48 -4.63 1.32
C THR A 52 -0.99 -5.48 2.49
N ARG A 53 -1.32 -4.86 3.63
CA ARG A 53 -1.91 -5.54 4.80
C ARG A 53 -3.33 -6.06 4.54
N LEU A 54 -4.13 -5.32 3.77
CA LEU A 54 -5.53 -5.67 3.52
C LEU A 54 -5.70 -6.79 2.48
N TYR A 55 -4.71 -7.02 1.63
CA TYR A 55 -4.76 -8.11 0.67
C TYR A 55 -4.31 -9.45 1.29
N PRO A 56 -4.94 -10.59 0.93
CA PRO A 56 -4.55 -11.89 1.43
C PRO A 56 -3.13 -12.27 1.00
N ALA A 57 -2.41 -12.98 1.88
CA ALA A 57 -1.08 -13.52 1.58
C ALA A 57 -1.08 -14.46 0.35
N LYS A 58 -2.21 -15.12 0.07
CA LYS A 58 -2.39 -15.95 -1.13
C LYS A 58 -2.91 -15.10 -2.29
N VAL A 59 -1.97 -14.55 -3.05
CA VAL A 59 -2.22 -13.66 -4.20
C VAL A 59 -3.11 -14.31 -5.28
N GLN A 60 -3.13 -15.65 -5.37
CA GLN A 60 -3.95 -16.41 -6.33
C GLN A 60 -5.47 -16.21 -6.17
N ALA A 61 -5.92 -15.74 -5.00
CA ALA A 61 -7.33 -15.46 -4.74
C ALA A 61 -7.75 -14.03 -5.16
N LEU A 62 -6.82 -13.20 -5.63
CA LEU A 62 -7.10 -11.82 -5.99
C LEU A 62 -7.81 -11.72 -7.34
N SER A 63 -8.74 -10.78 -7.42
CA SER A 63 -9.23 -10.31 -8.72
C SER A 63 -8.10 -9.62 -9.50
N ARG A 64 -8.24 -9.47 -10.83
CA ARG A 64 -7.26 -8.72 -11.64
C ARG A 64 -7.09 -7.28 -11.16
N GLU A 65 -8.17 -6.66 -10.71
CA GLU A 65 -8.15 -5.30 -10.18
C GLU A 65 -7.41 -5.21 -8.85
N ASP A 66 -7.64 -6.17 -7.96
CA ASP A 66 -6.95 -6.24 -6.67
C ASP A 66 -5.46 -6.51 -6.84
N PHE A 67 -5.13 -7.41 -7.76
CA PHE A 67 -3.76 -7.71 -8.14
C PHE A 67 -3.04 -6.47 -8.67
N THR A 68 -3.72 -5.67 -9.49
CA THR A 68 -3.19 -4.39 -9.99
C THR A 68 -3.05 -3.35 -8.88
N THR A 69 -3.98 -3.32 -7.93
CA THR A 69 -3.94 -2.40 -6.79
C THR A 69 -2.78 -2.74 -5.86
N LEU A 70 -2.56 -4.03 -5.58
CA LEU A 70 -1.44 -4.53 -4.79
C LEU A 70 -0.09 -4.20 -5.47
N SER A 71 0.04 -4.49 -6.78
CA SER A 71 1.26 -4.14 -7.54
C SER A 71 1.55 -2.64 -7.50
N LYS A 72 0.52 -1.79 -7.66
CA LYS A 72 0.66 -0.33 -7.52
C LYS A 72 1.09 0.10 -6.11
N ALA A 73 0.66 -0.59 -5.05
CA ALA A 73 1.11 -0.26 -3.70
C ALA A 73 2.61 -0.55 -3.53
N HIS A 74 3.06 -1.74 -3.94
CA HIS A 74 4.48 -2.10 -3.94
C HIS A 74 5.32 -1.14 -4.81
N TYR A 75 4.83 -0.76 -5.99
CA TYR A 75 5.45 0.28 -6.82
C TYR A 75 5.63 1.60 -6.05
N ASN A 76 4.59 2.09 -5.37
CA ASN A 76 4.70 3.37 -4.67
C ASN A 76 5.56 3.26 -3.39
N LEU A 77 5.54 2.11 -2.69
CA LEU A 77 6.44 1.85 -1.56
C LEU A 77 7.90 1.91 -1.98
N SER A 78 8.27 1.30 -3.11
CA SER A 78 9.65 1.35 -3.59
C SER A 78 10.12 2.78 -3.88
N LEU A 79 9.24 3.62 -4.44
CA LEU A 79 9.52 5.03 -4.66
C LEU A 79 9.66 5.81 -3.35
N MET A 80 8.81 5.54 -2.35
CA MET A 80 8.90 6.23 -1.05
C MET A 80 10.15 5.82 -0.29
N TYR A 81 10.51 4.53 -0.28
CA TYR A 81 11.75 4.06 0.34
C TYR A 81 13.00 4.58 -0.39
N THR A 82 12.94 4.72 -1.73
CA THR A 82 13.99 5.40 -2.50
C THR A 82 14.18 6.84 -2.03
N LYS A 83 13.08 7.58 -1.79
CA LYS A 83 13.15 8.96 -1.26
C LYS A 83 13.74 9.04 0.14
N LYS A 84 13.67 7.97 0.94
CA LYS A 84 14.32 7.87 2.26
C LYS A 84 15.77 7.40 2.20
N GLY A 85 16.29 7.03 1.02
CA GLY A 85 17.59 6.36 0.89
C GLY A 85 17.60 4.94 1.44
N TRP A 86 16.43 4.34 1.65
CA TRP A 86 16.29 2.99 2.20
C TRP A 86 16.33 1.96 1.06
N TRP A 87 17.48 1.85 0.41
CA TRP A 87 17.66 1.14 -0.85
C TRP A 87 17.29 -0.34 -0.82
N GLU A 88 17.59 -1.04 0.27
CA GLU A 88 17.23 -2.46 0.43
C GLU A 88 15.71 -2.65 0.45
N TYR A 89 14.99 -1.83 1.23
CA TYR A 89 13.53 -1.85 1.27
C TYR A 89 12.93 -1.43 -0.07
N ALA A 90 13.49 -0.40 -0.71
CA ALA A 90 13.05 0.03 -2.02
C ALA A 90 13.16 -1.09 -3.06
N LEU A 91 14.29 -1.80 -3.06
CA LEU A 91 14.54 -2.88 -4.00
C LEU A 91 13.55 -4.03 -3.80
N LYS A 92 13.36 -4.47 -2.55
CA LYS A 92 12.42 -5.53 -2.21
C LYS A 92 11.01 -5.24 -2.72
N GLU A 93 10.51 -4.03 -2.48
CA GLU A 93 9.17 -3.63 -2.92
C GLU A 93 9.08 -3.53 -4.46
N ALA A 94 10.13 -3.09 -5.14
CA ALA A 94 10.17 -3.05 -6.60
C ALA A 94 10.18 -4.46 -7.21
N GLU A 95 10.92 -5.40 -6.62
CA GLU A 95 10.94 -6.80 -7.04
C GLU A 95 9.56 -7.45 -6.87
N THR A 96 8.90 -7.25 -5.72
CA THR A 96 7.51 -7.72 -5.51
C THR A 96 6.54 -7.08 -6.51
N CYS A 97 6.70 -5.79 -6.83
CA CYS A 97 5.90 -5.13 -7.85
C CYS A 97 6.03 -5.80 -9.24
N PHE A 98 7.26 -6.16 -9.63
CA PHE A 98 7.56 -6.86 -10.88
C PHE A 98 7.07 -8.32 -10.88
N GLU A 99 7.24 -9.04 -9.78
CA GLU A 99 6.71 -10.41 -9.60
C GLU A 99 5.20 -10.46 -9.78
N LEU A 100 4.49 -9.45 -9.26
CA LEU A 100 3.07 -9.29 -9.50
C LEU A 100 2.84 -8.97 -10.98
N GLN A 101 3.36 -7.85 -11.48
CA GLN A 101 3.11 -7.42 -12.86
C GLN A 101 4.43 -7.29 -13.63
N PRO A 102 4.83 -8.32 -14.40
CA PRO A 102 6.10 -8.34 -15.10
C PRO A 102 6.01 -7.56 -16.42
N ILE A 103 5.94 -6.23 -16.31
CA ILE A 103 5.96 -5.30 -17.45
C ILE A 103 7.27 -4.53 -17.49
N LYS A 104 7.58 -3.96 -18.66
CA LYS A 104 8.83 -3.22 -18.90
C LYS A 104 9.10 -2.14 -17.84
N ASP A 105 8.10 -1.33 -17.50
CA ASP A 105 8.26 -0.24 -16.54
C ASP A 105 8.66 -0.73 -15.14
N HIS A 106 8.16 -1.89 -14.70
CA HIS A 106 8.50 -2.47 -13.41
C HIS A 106 9.90 -3.10 -13.43
N TYR A 107 10.29 -3.71 -14.57
CA TYR A 107 11.66 -4.18 -14.77
C TYR A 107 12.67 -3.02 -14.73
N ASP A 108 12.36 -1.91 -15.40
CA ASP A 108 13.20 -0.71 -15.42
C ASP A 108 13.34 -0.12 -14.01
N LEU A 109 12.24 -0.09 -13.23
CA LEU A 109 12.26 0.33 -11.83
C LEU A 109 13.22 -0.50 -10.97
N VAL A 110 13.13 -1.84 -11.04
CA VAL A 110 14.04 -2.74 -10.32
C VAL A 110 15.49 -2.47 -10.72
N SER A 111 15.75 -2.35 -12.02
CA SER A 111 17.09 -2.14 -12.56
C SER A 111 17.70 -0.82 -12.08
N LEU A 112 16.92 0.27 -12.10
CA LEU A 112 17.35 1.59 -11.62
C LEU A 112 17.66 1.58 -10.13
N ILE A 113 16.82 0.95 -9.31
CA ILE A 113 17.05 0.86 -7.86
C ILE A 113 18.29 0.00 -7.56
N LYS A 114 18.52 -1.12 -8.27
CA LYS A 114 19.74 -1.93 -8.12
C LYS A 114 20.99 -1.12 -8.45
N GLN A 115 20.98 -0.40 -9.57
CA GLN A 115 22.10 0.44 -9.98
C GLN A 115 22.38 1.52 -8.94
N ARG A 116 21.35 2.22 -8.46
CA ARG A 116 21.52 3.27 -7.46
C ARG A 116 22.01 2.72 -6.13
N SER A 117 21.42 1.62 -5.64
CA SER A 117 21.85 0.94 -4.41
C SER A 117 23.33 0.54 -4.43
N ALA A 118 23.83 0.07 -5.58
CA ALA A 118 25.23 -0.31 -5.74
C ALA A 118 26.17 0.91 -5.67
N LEU A 119 25.77 2.05 -6.24
CA LEU A 119 26.56 3.28 -6.19
C LEU A 119 26.70 3.80 -4.75
N GLU A 120 25.60 3.78 -3.99
CA GLU A 120 25.56 4.24 -2.59
C GLU A 120 26.43 3.36 -1.68
N LEU A 121 26.43 2.04 -1.90
CA LEU A 121 27.34 1.12 -1.19
C LEU A 121 28.82 1.33 -1.53
N SER A 122 29.11 1.85 -2.73
CA SER A 122 30.48 2.08 -3.21
C SER A 122 31.06 3.45 -2.83
N SER A 123 30.22 4.36 -2.31
CA SER A 123 30.60 5.70 -1.89
C SER A 123 30.44 5.83 -0.37
N PRO A 124 31.32 5.24 0.45
CA PRO A 124 31.25 5.41 1.90
C PRO A 124 31.52 6.88 2.23
N ASP A 125 30.55 7.51 2.91
CA ASP A 125 30.70 8.84 3.53
C ASP A 125 31.90 8.90 4.50
#